data_AF-A0A3B0SF45-F1
#
_entry.id   AF-A0A3B0SF45-F1
#
_cell.length_a   1.000
_cell.length_b   1.000
_cell.length_c   1.000
_cell.angle_alpha   90.00
_cell.angle_beta   90.00
_cell.angle_gamma   90.00
#
_symmetry.space_group_name_H-M   'P 1'
#
loop_
_entity.id
_entity.type
_entity.pdbx_description
1 polymer ?
#
loop_
_entity_poly.entity_id
_entity_poly.type
_entity_poly.pdbx_seq_one_letter_code
_entity_poly.pdbx_strand_id
1 'polypeptide(L)'
;MSKALYRLGRVAARRPWTVIGAWILVSMLVVGASGAFGRDLEDKFEVPGLDSQNAIDLLSAAESDRAGLTAQVVVTPIDNTATFFDSAEARTQLADVQAMVAALPNVIGISDPAGALAAGNELAVASGGISPDGRIALIRVQYPVIDDLSADDLENFKEFGVQAREGSSLQVELSGELFFSFEEPQTGVGEMVGLGAAVIILLLAFGSLIAMGLPIGMALFGLALGVSSMSLVTYLIDIPSW
;
A
#
# COMPACT_ATOMS: atom_id res chain seq x y z
N MET A 1 47.48 -11.05 14.77
CA MET A 1 46.23 -11.71 14.29
C MET A 1 45.48 -12.30 15.48
N SER A 2 44.21 -11.97 15.61
CA SER A 2 43.39 -12.28 16.79
C SER A 2 43.19 -13.79 16.98
N LYS A 3 43.75 -14.34 18.06
CA LYS A 3 43.64 -15.78 18.41
C LYS A 3 42.18 -16.26 18.50
N ALA A 4 41.25 -15.35 18.76
CA ALA A 4 39.81 -15.60 18.85
C ALA A 4 39.16 -15.99 17.50
N LEU A 5 39.36 -15.19 16.44
CA LEU A 5 38.81 -15.49 15.11
C LEU A 5 39.38 -16.80 14.55
N TYR A 6 40.69 -17.03 14.77
CA TYR A 6 41.33 -18.29 14.38
C TYR A 6 40.75 -19.51 15.10
N ARG A 7 40.38 -19.38 16.38
CA ARG A 7 39.75 -20.47 17.14
C ARG A 7 38.33 -20.74 16.66
N LEU A 8 37.54 -19.70 16.40
CA LEU A 8 36.18 -19.82 15.88
C LEU A 8 36.16 -20.47 14.49
N GLY A 9 36.95 -19.96 13.54
CA GLY A 9 37.02 -20.52 12.19
C GLY A 9 37.48 -21.99 12.20
N ARG A 10 38.45 -22.34 13.05
CA ARG A 10 38.92 -23.72 13.19
C ARG A 10 37.89 -24.66 13.82
N VAL A 11 37.07 -24.18 14.76
CA VAL A 11 35.96 -24.98 15.32
C VAL A 11 34.88 -25.19 14.26
N ALA A 12 34.51 -24.14 13.52
CA ALA A 12 33.55 -24.24 12.43
C ALA A 12 33.99 -25.22 11.35
N ALA A 13 35.25 -25.16 10.91
CA ALA A 13 35.80 -26.06 9.91
C ALA A 13 35.94 -27.52 10.40
N ARG A 14 36.20 -27.73 11.70
CA ARG A 14 36.34 -29.09 12.27
C ARG A 14 35.01 -29.77 12.54
N ARG A 15 33.93 -29.01 12.71
CA ARG A 15 32.60 -29.54 12.98
C ARG A 15 31.53 -28.82 12.15
N PRO A 16 31.60 -28.93 10.80
CA PRO A 16 30.75 -28.15 9.92
C PRO A 16 29.26 -28.46 10.14
N TRP A 17 28.90 -29.75 10.25
CA TRP A 17 27.51 -30.17 10.45
C TRP A 17 26.91 -29.71 11.78
N THR A 18 27.69 -29.70 12.87
CA THR A 18 27.16 -29.19 14.15
C THR A 18 26.95 -27.69 14.11
N VAL A 19 27.79 -26.94 13.39
CA VAL A 19 27.63 -25.49 13.27
C VAL A 19 26.44 -25.14 12.38
N ILE A 20 26.29 -25.84 11.25
CA ILE A 20 25.12 -25.69 10.37
C ILE A 20 23.84 -26.03 11.14
N GLY A 21 23.80 -27.18 11.83
CA GLY A 21 22.63 -27.59 12.61
C GLY A 21 22.30 -26.62 13.76
N ALA A 22 23.31 -26.07 14.42
CA ALA A 22 23.12 -25.04 15.45
C ALA A 22 22.49 -23.77 14.86
N TRP A 23 22.95 -23.30 13.70
CA TRP A 23 22.35 -22.14 13.03
C TRP A 23 20.92 -22.42 12.58
N ILE A 24 20.64 -23.57 11.99
CA ILE A 24 19.28 -23.96 11.61
C ILE A 24 18.36 -23.97 12.84
N LEU A 25 18.82 -24.54 13.96
CA LEU A 25 18.06 -24.58 15.20
C LEU A 25 17.81 -23.17 15.75
N VAL A 26 18.82 -22.29 15.76
CA VAL A 26 18.67 -20.89 16.17
C VAL A 26 17.65 -20.18 15.28
N SER A 27 17.74 -20.36 13.96
CA SER A 27 16.81 -19.74 13.02
C SER A 27 15.38 -20.25 13.18
N MET A 28 15.19 -21.55 13.39
CA MET A 28 13.88 -22.12 13.70
C MET A 28 13.29 -21.56 15.00
N LEU A 29 14.13 -21.36 16.02
CA LEU A 29 13.69 -20.74 17.28
C LEU A 29 13.29 -19.28 17.07
N VAL A 30 14.04 -18.50 16.30
CA VAL A 30 13.71 -17.09 16.00
C VAL A 30 12.41 -17.00 15.21
N VAL A 31 12.29 -17.77 14.11
CA VAL A 31 11.08 -17.78 13.28
C VAL A 31 9.87 -18.28 14.08
N GLY A 32 10.03 -19.34 14.87
CA GLY A 32 8.97 -19.87 15.73
C GLY A 32 8.56 -18.88 16.82
N ALA A 33 9.52 -18.18 17.43
CA ALA A 33 9.22 -17.15 18.43
C ALA A 33 8.53 -15.94 17.79
N SER A 34 8.95 -15.51 16.60
CA SER A 34 8.25 -14.47 15.83
C SER A 34 6.82 -14.88 15.52
N GLY A 35 6.60 -16.10 15.03
CA GLY A 35 5.24 -16.55 14.70
C GLY A 35 4.33 -16.69 15.93
N ALA A 36 4.88 -17.00 17.11
CA ALA A 36 4.10 -17.21 18.33
C ALA A 36 3.94 -15.95 19.19
N PHE A 37 4.91 -15.04 19.16
CA PHE A 37 5.01 -13.89 20.06
C PHE A 37 5.29 -12.58 19.33
N GLY A 38 5.49 -12.59 18.01
CA GLY A 38 5.70 -11.38 17.23
C GLY A 38 4.51 -10.44 17.34
N ARG A 39 4.80 -9.14 17.41
CA ARG A 39 3.77 -8.11 17.31
C ARG A 39 3.59 -7.75 15.85
N ASP A 40 2.38 -7.32 15.52
CA ASP A 40 2.11 -6.70 14.22
C ASP A 40 2.99 -5.46 14.06
N LEU A 41 3.48 -5.24 12.85
CA LEU A 41 4.14 -3.99 12.50
C LEU A 41 3.01 -2.95 12.42
N GLU A 42 3.02 -1.95 13.30
CA GLU A 42 2.00 -0.90 13.35
C GLU A 42 2.59 0.41 12.81
N ASP A 43 1.93 1.01 11.83
CA ASP A 43 2.28 2.33 11.26
C ASP A 43 1.73 3.51 12.07
N LYS A 44 1.82 3.41 13.39
CA LYS A 44 1.35 4.46 14.28
C LYS A 44 2.47 5.45 14.55
N PHE A 45 2.46 6.56 13.82
CA PHE A 45 3.23 7.75 14.15
C PHE A 45 2.51 8.59 15.23
N GLU A 46 2.11 7.95 16.32
CA GLU A 46 1.54 8.65 17.49
C GLU A 46 2.67 9.05 18.45
N VAL A 47 2.82 10.34 18.71
CA VAL A 47 3.70 10.83 19.78
C VAL A 47 2.82 11.41 20.89
N PRO A 48 2.65 10.70 22.01
CA PRO A 48 1.80 11.16 23.11
C PRO A 48 2.22 12.55 23.60
N GLY A 49 1.26 13.48 23.66
CA GLY A 49 1.45 14.83 24.20
C GLY A 49 1.79 15.93 23.20
N LEU A 50 1.74 15.68 21.89
CA LEU A 50 1.82 16.73 20.87
C LEU A 50 0.45 17.43 20.68
N ASP A 51 0.49 18.75 20.49
CA ASP A 51 -0.71 19.55 20.20
C ASP A 51 -1.42 19.09 18.91
N SER A 52 -0.66 18.61 17.91
CA SER A 52 -1.22 18.07 16.67
C SER A 52 -2.01 16.78 16.89
N GLN A 53 -1.55 15.89 17.77
CA GLN A 53 -2.29 14.66 18.10
C GLN A 53 -3.58 14.99 18.84
N ASN A 54 -3.52 15.88 19.84
CA ASN A 54 -4.72 16.35 20.54
C ASN A 54 -5.73 17.00 19.58
N ALA A 55 -5.26 17.71 18.55
CA ALA A 55 -6.14 18.29 17.53
C ALA A 55 -6.83 17.21 16.68
N ILE A 56 -6.12 16.14 16.28
CA ILE A 56 -6.71 14.99 15.58
C ILE A 56 -7.71 14.29 16.49
N ASP A 57 -7.35 14.02 17.75
CA ASP A 57 -8.23 13.36 18.72
C ASP A 57 -9.52 14.16 18.95
N LEU A 58 -9.43 15.49 19.03
CA LEU A 58 -10.59 16.38 19.14
C LEU A 58 -11.45 16.39 17.86
N LEU A 59 -10.85 16.30 16.67
CA LEU A 59 -11.57 16.22 15.40
C LEU A 59 -12.30 14.87 15.26
N SER A 60 -11.63 13.76 15.62
CA SER A 60 -12.20 12.42 15.65
C SER A 60 -13.34 12.31 16.68
N ALA A 61 -13.13 12.83 17.89
CA ALA A 61 -14.16 12.85 18.93
C ALA A 61 -15.37 13.74 18.58
N ALA A 62 -15.18 14.73 17.71
CA ALA A 62 -16.25 15.58 17.20
C ALA A 62 -16.98 14.98 15.99
N GLU A 63 -16.62 13.76 15.55
CA GLU A 63 -17.09 13.12 14.30
C GLU A 63 -16.97 14.08 13.10
N SER A 64 -15.92 14.90 13.07
CA SER A 64 -15.69 15.77 11.92
C SER A 64 -15.12 14.93 10.79
N ASP A 65 -15.80 14.92 9.63
CA ASP A 65 -15.39 14.27 8.37
C ASP A 65 -14.01 14.69 7.82
N ARG A 66 -13.18 15.42 8.58
CA ARG A 66 -11.90 16.00 8.16
C ARG A 66 -10.66 15.31 8.73
N ALA A 67 -10.82 14.32 9.61
CA ALA A 67 -9.68 13.65 10.24
C ALA A 67 -9.12 12.48 9.43
N GLY A 68 -9.83 11.98 8.41
CA GLY A 68 -9.46 10.80 7.64
C GLY A 68 -8.83 11.10 6.27
N LEU A 69 -8.53 10.04 5.51
CA LEU A 69 -7.92 10.16 4.19
C LEU A 69 -8.94 10.56 3.11
N THR A 70 -8.47 11.37 2.17
CA THR A 70 -9.27 11.79 1.01
C THR A 70 -8.83 11.11 -0.28
N ALA A 71 -9.76 10.50 -0.99
CA ALA A 71 -9.59 10.05 -2.37
C ALA A 71 -10.43 10.88 -3.35
N GLN A 72 -10.06 10.84 -4.62
CA GLN A 72 -10.71 11.61 -5.68
C GLN A 72 -10.97 10.73 -6.89
N VAL A 73 -12.19 10.83 -7.42
CA VAL A 73 -12.59 10.24 -8.69
C VAL A 73 -12.91 11.40 -9.63
N VAL A 74 -12.13 11.53 -10.69
CA VAL A 74 -12.32 12.53 -11.74
C VAL A 74 -12.99 11.85 -12.91
N VAL A 75 -14.15 12.36 -13.32
CA VAL A 75 -14.97 11.75 -14.37
C VAL A 75 -15.12 12.74 -15.52
N THR A 76 -14.85 12.30 -16.73
CA THR A 76 -14.93 13.11 -17.96
C THR A 76 -15.57 12.31 -19.09
N PRO A 77 -16.53 12.85 -19.86
CA PRO A 77 -17.01 12.16 -21.06
C PRO A 77 -15.88 11.91 -22.07
N ILE A 78 -15.82 10.70 -22.64
CA ILE A 78 -14.80 10.34 -23.65
C ILE A 78 -15.02 11.13 -24.95
N ASP A 79 -16.28 11.38 -25.30
CA ASP A 79 -16.61 12.29 -26.39
C ASP A 79 -16.28 13.73 -25.99
N ASN A 80 -15.30 14.31 -26.68
CA ASN A 80 -14.82 15.67 -26.44
C ASN A 80 -15.90 16.76 -26.62
N THR A 81 -17.02 16.43 -27.27
CA THR A 81 -18.15 17.35 -27.50
C THR A 81 -19.29 17.18 -26.50
N ALA A 82 -19.27 16.09 -25.71
CA ALA A 82 -20.27 15.84 -24.69
C ALA A 82 -19.92 16.56 -23.38
N THR A 83 -20.96 17.06 -22.71
CA THR A 83 -20.87 17.66 -21.37
C THR A 83 -21.88 16.99 -20.45
N PHE A 84 -21.64 17.06 -19.15
CA PHE A 84 -22.63 16.71 -18.15
C PHE A 84 -23.83 17.65 -18.16
N PHE A 85 -23.72 18.86 -18.73
CA PHE A 85 -24.86 19.78 -18.86
C PHE A 85 -25.85 19.36 -19.95
N ASP A 86 -25.39 18.73 -21.02
CA ASP A 86 -26.24 18.47 -22.19
C ASP A 86 -26.54 16.98 -22.42
N SER A 87 -25.72 16.08 -21.87
CA SER A 87 -25.87 14.63 -22.04
C SER A 87 -26.58 13.97 -20.87
N ALA A 88 -27.84 13.55 -21.07
CA ALA A 88 -28.58 12.78 -20.07
C ALA A 88 -27.92 11.42 -19.76
N GLU A 89 -27.28 10.80 -20.76
CA GLU A 89 -26.55 9.54 -20.60
C GLU A 89 -25.35 9.72 -19.67
N ALA A 90 -24.54 10.78 -19.88
CA ALA A 90 -23.39 11.07 -19.04
C ALA A 90 -23.80 11.36 -17.59
N ARG A 91 -24.97 11.98 -17.36
CA ARG A 91 -25.53 12.20 -16.03
C ARG A 91 -25.90 10.90 -15.32
N THR A 92 -26.54 9.98 -16.03
CA THR A 92 -26.92 8.68 -15.47
C THR A 92 -25.66 7.88 -15.12
N GLN A 93 -24.69 7.82 -16.03
CA GLN A 93 -23.43 7.12 -15.77
C GLN A 93 -22.63 7.77 -14.63
N LEU A 94 -22.64 9.10 -14.49
CA LEU A 94 -22.04 9.78 -13.33
C LEU A 94 -22.70 9.35 -12.02
N ALA A 95 -24.03 9.24 -11.99
CA ALA A 95 -24.75 8.75 -10.82
C ALA A 95 -24.43 7.29 -10.51
N ASP A 96 -24.26 6.44 -11.53
CA ASP A 96 -23.86 5.05 -11.36
C ASP A 96 -22.43 4.94 -10.77
N VAL A 97 -21.49 5.71 -11.31
CA VAL A 97 -20.11 5.80 -10.77
C VAL A 97 -20.12 6.27 -9.31
N GLN A 98 -20.93 7.26 -9.00
CA GLN A 98 -21.11 7.77 -7.64
C GLN A 98 -21.71 6.71 -6.70
N ALA A 99 -22.68 5.94 -7.15
CA ALA A 99 -23.29 4.87 -6.35
C ALA A 99 -22.31 3.71 -6.10
N MET A 100 -21.52 3.33 -7.11
CA MET A 100 -20.52 2.28 -6.98
C MET A 100 -19.41 2.66 -5.99
N VAL A 101 -18.89 3.89 -6.05
CA VAL A 101 -17.85 4.32 -5.11
C VAL A 101 -18.38 4.46 -3.69
N ALA A 102 -19.65 4.86 -3.52
CA ALA A 102 -20.29 4.92 -2.20
C ALA A 102 -20.51 3.54 -1.57
N ALA A 103 -20.50 2.47 -2.37
CA ALA A 103 -20.69 1.10 -1.91
C ALA A 103 -19.37 0.40 -1.52
N LEU A 104 -18.23 1.06 -1.72
CA LEU A 104 -16.93 0.52 -1.33
C LEU A 104 -16.81 0.40 0.20
N PRO A 105 -16.04 -0.59 0.69
CA PRO A 105 -15.77 -0.72 2.12
C PRO A 105 -15.08 0.54 2.66
N ASN A 106 -15.34 0.86 3.91
CA ASN A 106 -14.72 1.97 4.65
C ASN A 106 -14.91 3.37 4.05
N VAL A 107 -15.77 3.54 3.04
CA VAL A 107 -16.19 4.87 2.59
C VAL A 107 -17.21 5.45 3.58
N ILE A 108 -16.82 6.53 4.26
CA ILE A 108 -17.68 7.20 5.26
C ILE A 108 -18.44 8.40 4.69
N GLY A 109 -18.00 8.91 3.54
CA GLY A 109 -18.70 10.01 2.87
C GLY A 109 -18.24 10.21 1.44
N ILE A 110 -19.13 10.76 0.62
CA ILE A 110 -18.81 11.19 -0.76
C ILE A 110 -19.43 12.54 -1.05
N SER A 111 -18.79 13.34 -1.89
CA SER A 111 -19.45 14.51 -2.47
C SER A 111 -20.48 14.08 -3.52
N ASP A 112 -21.53 14.88 -3.70
CA ASP A 112 -22.65 14.56 -4.59
C ASP A 112 -22.75 15.52 -5.81
N PRO A 113 -21.83 15.41 -6.80
CA PRO A 113 -21.93 16.21 -8.03
C PRO A 113 -23.15 15.83 -8.88
N ALA A 114 -23.60 14.56 -8.85
CA ALA A 114 -24.77 14.13 -9.63
C ALA A 114 -26.07 14.75 -9.11
N GLY A 115 -26.29 14.78 -7.79
CA GLY A 115 -27.44 15.43 -7.17
C GLY A 115 -27.40 16.95 -7.33
N ALA A 116 -26.23 17.58 -7.21
CA ALA A 116 -26.06 19.01 -7.48
C ALA A 116 -26.43 19.35 -8.93
N LEU A 117 -26.05 18.50 -9.88
CA LEU A 117 -26.41 18.64 -11.29
C LEU A 117 -27.90 18.44 -11.56
N ALA A 118 -28.55 17.52 -10.85
CA ALA A 118 -30.00 17.32 -10.91
C ALA A 118 -30.78 18.55 -10.37
N ALA A 119 -30.23 19.23 -9.36
CA ALA A 119 -30.80 20.47 -8.80
C ALA A 119 -30.56 21.71 -9.69
N GLY A 120 -29.48 21.71 -10.49
CA GLY A 120 -29.24 22.70 -11.53
C GLY A 120 -27.75 22.93 -11.82
N ASN A 121 -27.42 23.27 -13.07
CA ASN A 121 -26.05 23.44 -13.53
C ASN A 121 -25.26 24.48 -12.70
N GLU A 122 -25.89 25.59 -12.32
CA GLU A 122 -25.23 26.67 -11.56
C GLU A 122 -24.82 26.21 -10.15
N LEU A 123 -25.65 25.38 -9.50
CA LEU A 123 -25.33 24.80 -8.20
C LEU A 123 -24.20 23.76 -8.30
N ALA A 124 -24.22 22.94 -9.35
CA ALA A 124 -23.14 21.97 -9.61
C ALA A 124 -21.78 22.66 -9.77
N VAL A 125 -21.72 23.78 -10.49
CA VAL A 125 -20.50 24.59 -10.62
C VAL A 125 -20.13 25.27 -9.30
N ALA A 126 -21.09 25.87 -8.60
CA ALA A 126 -20.84 26.58 -7.34
C ALA A 126 -20.34 25.66 -6.22
N SER A 127 -20.78 24.40 -6.19
CA SER A 127 -20.31 23.38 -5.24
C SER A 127 -18.88 22.90 -5.52
N GLY A 128 -18.34 23.21 -6.70
CA GLY A 128 -17.06 22.70 -7.18
C GLY A 128 -17.08 21.22 -7.57
N GLY A 129 -18.26 20.60 -7.63
CA GLY A 129 -18.43 19.21 -8.06
C GLY A 129 -18.37 19.03 -9.58
N ILE A 130 -18.67 20.08 -10.36
CA ILE A 130 -18.57 20.09 -11.83
C ILE A 130 -17.82 21.34 -12.29
N SER A 131 -16.98 21.19 -13.30
CA SER A 131 -16.23 22.31 -13.89
C SER A 131 -17.17 23.32 -14.59
N PRO A 132 -16.75 24.59 -14.72
CA PRO A 132 -17.57 25.62 -15.39
C PRO A 132 -17.97 25.30 -16.84
N ASP A 133 -17.15 24.50 -17.54
CA ASP A 133 -17.43 24.02 -18.89
C ASP A 133 -18.31 22.73 -18.91
N GLY A 134 -18.69 22.21 -17.75
CA GLY A 134 -19.57 21.05 -17.61
C GLY A 134 -18.92 19.72 -17.99
N ARG A 135 -17.60 19.69 -18.19
CA ARG A 135 -16.91 18.53 -18.75
C ARG A 135 -16.30 17.61 -17.69
N ILE A 136 -15.91 18.15 -16.56
CA ILE A 136 -15.22 17.43 -15.50
C ILE A 136 -16.14 17.38 -14.30
N ALA A 137 -16.44 16.18 -13.83
CA ALA A 137 -17.08 15.95 -12.55
C ALA A 137 -16.04 15.41 -11.56
N LEU A 138 -16.02 15.96 -10.35
CA LEU A 138 -15.13 15.55 -9.28
C LEU A 138 -15.96 14.96 -8.14
N ILE A 139 -15.75 13.67 -7.88
CA ILE A 139 -16.29 12.98 -6.71
C ILE A 139 -15.15 12.87 -5.69
N ARG A 140 -15.28 13.60 -4.58
CA ARG A 140 -14.42 13.46 -3.40
C ARG A 140 -14.96 12.33 -2.54
N VAL A 141 -14.08 11.42 -2.14
CA VAL A 141 -14.40 10.26 -1.33
C VAL A 141 -13.64 10.41 -0.02
N GLN A 142 -14.36 10.30 1.09
CA GLN A 142 -13.83 10.38 2.44
C GLN A 142 -13.75 8.98 3.03
N TYR A 143 -12.55 8.63 3.47
CA TYR A 143 -12.26 7.42 4.24
C TYR A 143 -12.01 7.81 5.72
N PRO A 144 -12.06 6.84 6.66
CA PRO A 144 -11.66 7.03 8.04
C PRO A 144 -10.16 7.36 8.14
N VAL A 145 -9.68 7.48 9.38
CA VAL A 145 -8.24 7.61 9.68
C VAL A 145 -7.47 6.41 9.16
N ILE A 146 -6.18 6.61 8.89
CA ILE A 146 -5.31 5.59 8.29
C ILE A 146 -5.25 4.29 9.12
N ASP A 147 -5.44 4.36 10.44
CA ASP A 147 -5.40 3.20 11.34
C ASP A 147 -6.54 2.19 11.11
N ASP A 148 -7.66 2.65 10.53
CA ASP A 148 -8.81 1.81 10.18
C ASP A 148 -8.76 1.35 8.71
N LEU A 149 -7.65 1.64 8.00
CA LEU A 149 -7.47 1.36 6.58
C LEU A 149 -6.32 0.40 6.32
N SER A 150 -6.32 -0.19 5.13
CA SER A 150 -5.34 -1.16 4.69
C SER A 150 -5.05 -1.03 3.19
N ALA A 151 -4.04 -1.76 2.70
CA ALA A 151 -3.76 -1.87 1.28
C ALA A 151 -4.95 -2.42 0.47
N ASP A 152 -5.81 -3.25 1.09
CA ASP A 152 -7.00 -3.79 0.46
C ASP A 152 -8.00 -2.68 0.09
N ASP A 153 -8.08 -1.58 0.87
CA ASP A 153 -8.95 -0.44 0.56
C ASP A 153 -8.51 0.28 -0.72
N LEU A 154 -7.20 0.43 -0.92
CA LEU A 154 -6.65 0.95 -2.18
C LEU A 154 -6.89 -0.02 -3.34
N GLU A 155 -6.75 -1.33 -3.12
CA GLU A 155 -7.02 -2.34 -4.16
C GLU A 155 -8.50 -2.32 -4.58
N ASN A 156 -9.42 -2.31 -3.63
CA ASN A 156 -10.87 -2.15 -3.88
C ASN A 156 -11.17 -0.86 -4.66
N PHE A 157 -10.50 0.25 -4.31
CA PHE A 157 -10.66 1.52 -5.02
C PHE A 157 -10.15 1.44 -6.47
N LYS A 158 -9.01 0.78 -6.72
CA LYS A 158 -8.48 0.54 -8.07
C LYS A 158 -9.39 -0.35 -8.90
N GLU A 159 -9.88 -1.44 -8.32
CA GLU A 159 -10.82 -2.35 -8.97
C GLU A 159 -12.10 -1.63 -9.37
N PHE A 160 -12.65 -0.80 -8.47
CA PHE A 160 -13.76 0.08 -8.79
C PHE A 160 -13.45 0.96 -10.01
N GLY A 161 -12.27 1.57 -10.08
CA GLY A 161 -11.86 2.40 -11.22
C GLY A 161 -11.84 1.64 -12.54
N VAL A 162 -11.43 0.37 -12.52
CA VAL A 162 -11.49 -0.52 -13.70
C VAL A 162 -12.94 -0.78 -14.08
N GLN A 163 -13.76 -1.21 -13.13
CA GLN A 163 -15.19 -1.52 -13.35
C GLN A 163 -15.97 -0.29 -13.86
N ALA A 164 -15.68 0.90 -13.34
CA ALA A 164 -16.31 2.16 -13.75
C ALA A 164 -15.98 2.58 -15.18
N ARG A 165 -14.86 2.12 -15.72
CA ARG A 165 -14.46 2.35 -17.12
C ARG A 165 -15.03 1.29 -18.06
N GLU A 166 -15.35 0.09 -17.56
CA GLU A 166 -15.83 -1.01 -18.39
C GLU A 166 -17.21 -0.71 -18.96
N GLY A 167 -17.26 -0.50 -20.28
CA GLY A 167 -18.51 -0.27 -21.01
C GLY A 167 -19.15 1.11 -20.80
N SER A 168 -18.49 2.02 -20.09
CA SER A 168 -18.98 3.40 -19.93
C SER A 168 -18.45 4.32 -21.04
N SER A 169 -19.17 5.41 -21.30
CA SER A 169 -18.72 6.49 -22.18
C SER A 169 -17.94 7.56 -21.41
N LEU A 170 -17.51 7.25 -20.19
CA LEU A 170 -16.80 8.13 -19.28
C LEU A 170 -15.36 7.64 -19.07
N GLN A 171 -14.42 8.57 -19.20
CA GLN A 171 -13.08 8.42 -18.66
C GLN A 171 -13.14 8.69 -17.16
N VAL A 172 -12.78 7.68 -16.37
CA VAL A 172 -12.67 7.78 -14.92
C VAL A 172 -11.19 7.79 -14.57
N GLU A 173 -10.72 8.73 -13.77
CA GLU A 173 -9.35 8.78 -13.25
C GLU A 173 -9.39 8.83 -11.73
N LEU A 174 -8.52 8.05 -11.10
CA LEU A 174 -8.45 7.93 -9.64
C LEU A 174 -7.21 8.66 -9.11
N SER A 175 -7.35 9.32 -7.96
CA SER A 175 -6.27 10.03 -7.29
C SER A 175 -6.54 10.16 -5.78
N GLY A 176 -5.62 10.77 -5.05
CA GLY A 176 -5.76 11.13 -3.65
C GLY A 176 -4.80 10.39 -2.71
N GLU A 177 -5.03 10.56 -1.42
CA GLU A 177 -4.13 10.16 -0.34
C GLU A 177 -4.02 8.66 -0.15
N LEU A 178 -5.04 7.88 -0.55
CA LEU A 178 -4.98 6.42 -0.55
C LEU A 178 -3.81 5.90 -1.40
N PHE A 179 -3.58 6.49 -2.58
CA PHE A 179 -2.44 6.12 -3.42
C PHE A 179 -1.12 6.50 -2.74
N PHE A 180 -1.02 7.67 -2.13
CA PHE A 180 0.22 8.05 -1.46
C PHE A 180 0.54 7.20 -0.23
N SER A 181 -0.49 6.66 0.43
CA SER A 181 -0.36 5.92 1.69
C SER A 181 -0.13 4.42 1.47
N PHE A 182 -0.73 3.83 0.44
CA PHE A 182 -0.72 2.37 0.23
C PHE A 182 -0.23 1.93 -1.16
N GLU A 183 0.16 2.85 -2.07
CA GLU A 183 0.74 2.48 -3.36
C GLU A 183 2.19 2.00 -3.17
N GLU A 184 2.35 0.70 -2.96
CA GLU A 184 3.66 0.09 -3.01
C GLU A 184 4.09 -0.12 -4.46
N PRO A 185 5.35 0.22 -4.83
CA PRO A 185 5.88 -0.13 -6.13
C PRO A 185 5.84 -1.65 -6.29
N GLN A 186 5.37 -2.14 -7.43
CA GLN A 186 5.31 -3.57 -7.71
C GLN A 186 6.71 -4.22 -7.55
N THR A 187 6.94 -4.87 -6.41
CA THR A 187 8.26 -5.40 -6.02
C THR A 187 8.68 -6.64 -6.83
N GLY A 188 7.78 -7.28 -7.58
CA GLY A 188 8.05 -8.57 -8.22
C GLY A 188 9.00 -8.55 -9.43
N VAL A 189 8.87 -7.60 -10.36
CA VAL A 189 9.63 -7.66 -11.63
C VAL A 189 11.12 -7.34 -11.41
N GLY A 190 11.41 -6.32 -10.60
CA GLY A 190 12.78 -5.90 -10.31
C GLY A 190 13.58 -6.98 -9.56
N GLU A 191 12.95 -7.63 -8.58
CA GLU A 191 13.56 -8.72 -7.81
C GLU A 191 13.88 -9.93 -8.68
N MET A 192 12.94 -10.36 -9.53
CA MET A 192 13.16 -11.50 -10.43
C MET A 192 14.30 -11.23 -11.41
N VAL A 193 14.35 -10.03 -11.98
CA VAL A 193 15.42 -9.63 -12.90
C VAL A 193 16.76 -9.57 -12.16
N GLY A 194 16.79 -8.99 -10.96
CA GLY A 194 17.99 -8.91 -10.12
C GLY A 194 18.52 -10.28 -9.71
N LEU A 195 17.64 -11.19 -9.26
CA LEU A 195 18.01 -12.56 -8.88
C LEU A 195 18.52 -13.35 -10.09
N GLY A 196 17.85 -13.22 -11.24
CA GLY A 196 18.29 -13.84 -12.50
C GLY A 196 19.68 -13.35 -12.91
N ALA A 197 19.92 -12.04 -12.84
CA ALA A 197 21.23 -11.46 -13.11
C ALA A 197 22.30 -11.97 -12.11
N ALA A 198 21.98 -12.05 -10.81
CA ALA A 198 22.89 -12.56 -9.80
C ALA A 198 23.27 -14.04 -10.05
N VAL A 199 22.30 -14.89 -10.41
CA VAL A 199 22.53 -16.29 -10.82
C VAL A 199 23.52 -16.36 -11.98
N ILE A 200 23.28 -15.58 -13.05
CA ILE A 200 24.15 -15.59 -14.24
C ILE A 200 25.56 -15.12 -13.89
N ILE A 201 25.69 -14.00 -13.18
CA ILE A 201 26.98 -13.42 -12.81
C ILE A 201 27.77 -14.38 -11.93
N LEU A 202 27.15 -14.94 -10.89
CA LEU A 202 27.81 -15.85 -9.97
C LEU A 202 28.16 -17.19 -10.63
N LEU A 203 27.32 -17.68 -11.57
CA LEU A 203 27.62 -18.86 -12.35
C LEU A 203 28.83 -18.64 -13.26
N LEU A 204 28.93 -17.48 -13.92
CA LEU A 204 30.09 -17.12 -14.74
C LEU A 204 31.35 -16.89 -13.90
N ALA A 205 31.22 -16.25 -12.74
CA ALA A 205 32.34 -15.94 -11.86
C ALA A 205 32.94 -17.21 -11.22
N PHE A 206 32.11 -18.13 -10.76
CA PHE A 206 32.56 -19.35 -10.07
C PHE A 206 32.63 -20.59 -10.97
N GLY A 207 32.02 -20.56 -12.15
CA GLY A 207 32.03 -21.67 -13.11
C GLY A 207 31.32 -22.95 -12.63
N SER A 208 30.59 -22.88 -11.51
CA SER A 208 29.98 -24.06 -10.87
C SER A 208 28.63 -23.70 -10.25
N LEU A 209 27.62 -24.54 -10.52
CA LEU A 209 26.27 -24.42 -9.96
C LEU A 209 26.27 -24.45 -8.43
N ILE A 210 27.12 -25.29 -7.82
CA ILE A 210 27.20 -25.41 -6.35
C ILE A 210 27.83 -24.16 -5.73
N ALA A 211 28.88 -23.64 -6.37
CA ALA A 211 29.59 -22.46 -5.88
C ALA A 211 28.77 -21.18 -6.01
N MET A 212 27.92 -21.09 -7.04
CA MET A 212 26.91 -20.04 -7.21
C MET A 212 25.74 -20.19 -6.22
N GLY A 213 25.25 -21.43 -6.04
CA GLY A 213 24.08 -21.72 -5.22
C GLY A 213 24.28 -21.44 -3.74
N LEU A 214 25.50 -21.64 -3.22
CA LEU A 214 25.79 -21.40 -1.81
C LEU A 214 25.62 -19.92 -1.39
N PRO A 215 26.22 -18.92 -2.07
CA PRO A 215 25.96 -17.50 -1.81
C PRO A 215 24.48 -17.11 -1.91
N ILE A 216 23.78 -17.56 -2.96
CA ILE A 216 22.37 -17.23 -3.17
C ILE A 216 21.51 -17.81 -2.04
N GLY A 217 21.72 -19.09 -1.71
CA GLY A 217 21.01 -19.74 -0.62
C GLY A 217 21.25 -19.06 0.73
N MET A 218 22.47 -18.62 1.01
CA MET A 218 22.78 -17.87 2.23
C MET A 218 22.14 -16.48 2.25
N ALA A 219 22.08 -15.79 1.10
CA ALA A 219 21.41 -14.49 0.99
C ALA A 219 19.90 -14.62 1.24
N LEU A 220 19.23 -15.59 0.60
CA LEU A 220 17.81 -15.84 0.79
C LEU A 220 17.49 -16.28 2.22
N PHE A 221 18.31 -17.17 2.79
CA PHE A 221 18.16 -17.58 4.18
C PHE A 221 18.33 -16.42 5.16
N GLY A 222 19.34 -15.57 4.94
CA GLY A 222 19.58 -14.37 5.75
C GLY A 222 18.44 -13.37 5.65
N LEU A 223 17.92 -13.14 4.45
CA LEU A 223 16.76 -12.27 4.22
C LEU A 223 15.51 -12.81 4.93
N ALA A 224 15.18 -14.09 4.74
CA ALA A 224 14.02 -14.71 5.38
C ALA A 224 14.10 -14.66 6.91
N LEU A 225 15.28 -14.96 7.48
CA LEU A 225 15.51 -14.86 8.92
C LEU A 225 15.43 -13.42 9.42
N GLY A 226 15.99 -12.47 8.66
CA GLY A 226 15.98 -11.04 9.00
C GLY A 226 14.56 -10.49 9.05
N VAL A 227 13.78 -10.68 7.98
CA VAL A 227 12.38 -10.27 7.90
C VAL A 227 11.56 -10.93 9.02
N SER A 228 11.70 -12.24 9.19
CA SER A 228 11.01 -12.96 10.27
C SER A 228 11.43 -12.50 11.66
N SER A 229 12.59 -11.87 11.84
CA SER A 229 13.01 -11.38 13.15
C SER A 229 12.49 -9.98 13.47
N MET A 230 11.99 -9.21 12.48
CA MET A 230 11.58 -7.81 12.68
C MET A 230 10.47 -7.67 13.73
N SER A 231 9.46 -8.56 13.71
CA SER A 231 8.35 -8.59 14.68
C SER A 231 8.79 -8.80 16.13
N LEU A 232 9.99 -9.36 16.36
CA LEU A 232 10.58 -9.52 17.68
C LEU A 232 11.40 -8.29 18.08
N VAL A 233 11.98 -7.60 17.10
CA VAL A 233 12.76 -6.37 17.34
C VAL A 233 11.83 -5.22 17.76
N THR A 234 10.56 -5.21 17.34
CA THR A 234 9.57 -4.22 17.76
C THR A 234 9.34 -4.16 19.28
N TYR A 235 9.70 -5.20 20.03
CA TYR A 235 9.69 -5.15 21.49
C TYR A 235 10.76 -4.25 22.11
N LEU A 236 11.84 -3.98 21.38
CA LEU A 236 12.99 -3.20 21.85
C LEU A 236 12.96 -1.77 21.30
N ILE A 237 12.52 -1.62 20.04
CA ILE A 237 12.54 -0.36 19.29
C ILE A 237 11.30 -0.36 18.39
N ASP A 238 10.53 0.71 18.41
CA ASP A 238 9.41 0.89 17.47
C ASP A 238 9.96 0.99 16.04
N ILE A 239 9.54 0.06 15.18
CA ILE A 239 9.90 0.03 13.76
C ILE A 239 8.62 0.33 12.98
N PRO A 240 8.54 1.46 12.27
CA PRO A 240 7.41 1.73 11.38
C PRO A 240 7.38 0.70 10.25
N SER A 241 6.18 0.29 9.82
CA SER A 241 6.05 -0.42 8.56
C SER A 241 6.34 0.55 7.40
N TRP A 242 6.80 0.01 6.28
CA TRP A 242 7.12 0.77 5.08
C TRP A 242 6.82 -0.08 3.88
#